data_AF-A0A060CKN0-F1
#
_entry.id   AF-A0A060CKN0-F1
#
_cell.length_a   1.000
_cell.length_b   1.000
_cell.length_c   1.000
_cell.angle_alpha   90.00
_cell.angle_beta   90.00
_cell.angle_gamma   90.00
#
_symmetry.space_group_name_H-M   'P 1'
#
loop_
_entity.id
_entity.type
_entity.pdbx_description
1 polymer ?
#
loop_
_entity_poly.entity_id
_entity_poly.type
_entity_poly.pdbx_seq_one_letter_code
_entity_poly.pdbx_strand_id
1 'polypeptide(L)'
;GFTHLYNAMSPLQGREPGAVGAALEDRDSWCGVIVDGVHVHPGSLKVALAAKPRGKLFLVTDAMPMVGADDPSFALYGETITAVDGVVRNAAGALAGSALDMATAVRNCVHLLGLPLEEAARMASTYPAQFLGLGETAGPDRTRLPGRPGAAGRGAAGARNL
;
A
#
# COMPACT_ATOMS: atom_id res chain seq x y z
N GLY A 1 10.38 9.40 0.97
CA GLY A 1 9.08 8.73 1.17
C GLY A 1 8.83 8.58 2.65
N PHE A 2 7.58 8.38 3.06
CA PHE A 2 7.17 8.20 4.45
C PHE A 2 6.71 6.75 4.66
N THR A 3 7.32 6.07 5.62
CA THR A 3 6.98 4.70 6.00
C THR A 3 5.76 4.72 6.92
N HIS A 4 4.80 3.80 6.74
CA HIS A 4 3.63 3.61 7.62
C HIS A 4 3.03 4.92 8.18
N LEU A 5 2.64 5.84 7.28
CA LEU A 5 2.11 7.18 7.59
C LEU A 5 1.15 7.15 8.80
N TYR A 6 1.28 8.15 9.66
CA TYR A 6 0.66 8.31 11.00
C TYR A 6 1.35 7.56 12.15
N ASN A 7 2.01 6.43 11.90
CA ASN A 7 2.62 5.62 12.95
C ASN A 7 4.02 6.12 13.30
N ALA A 8 4.30 6.32 14.60
CA ALA A 8 5.56 6.86 15.11
C ALA A 8 5.99 8.21 14.47
N MET A 9 5.01 9.06 14.11
CA MET A 9 5.22 10.37 13.50
C MET A 9 4.66 11.49 14.36
N SER A 10 5.29 12.67 14.34
CA SER A 10 4.69 13.86 14.97
C SER A 10 3.39 14.24 14.25
N PRO A 11 2.30 14.49 15.01
CA PRO A 11 0.97 14.70 14.44
C PRO A 11 0.86 16.06 13.75
N LEU A 12 -0.11 16.16 12.83
CA LEU A 12 -0.50 17.42 12.21
C LEU A 12 -1.21 18.33 13.23
N GLN A 13 -0.68 19.52 13.44
CA GLN A 13 -1.28 20.58 14.26
C GLN A 13 -1.48 21.85 13.45
N GLY A 14 -2.37 22.74 13.89
CA GLY A 14 -2.71 23.96 13.14
C GLY A 14 -1.57 24.97 13.02
N ARG A 15 -0.59 24.94 13.92
CA ARG A 15 0.58 25.85 13.92
C ARG A 15 1.88 25.15 13.55
N GLU A 16 1.88 23.83 13.51
CA GLU A 16 3.05 23.03 13.22
C GLU A 16 2.61 21.77 12.46
N PRO A 17 3.02 21.60 11.20
CA PRO A 17 2.54 20.49 10.38
C PRO A 17 3.01 19.13 10.89
N GLY A 18 4.15 19.07 11.59
CA GLY A 18 4.78 17.81 11.98
C GLY A 18 5.13 16.93 10.77
N ALA A 19 5.52 15.69 11.04
CA ALA A 19 5.87 14.73 10.00
C ALA A 19 4.63 14.31 9.19
N VAL A 20 3.47 14.17 9.84
CA VAL A 20 2.21 13.85 9.16
C VAL A 20 1.80 14.96 8.19
N GLY A 21 1.84 16.22 8.62
CA GLY A 21 1.50 17.35 7.76
C GLY A 21 2.45 17.49 6.58
N ALA A 22 3.76 17.35 6.81
CA ALA A 22 4.76 17.37 5.74
C ALA A 22 4.51 16.26 4.70
N ALA A 23 4.15 15.05 5.15
CA ALA A 23 3.85 13.93 4.27
C ALA A 23 2.59 14.15 3.40
N LEU A 24 1.56 14.78 3.99
CA LEU A 24 0.31 15.06 3.31
C LEU A 24 0.42 16.25 2.34
N GLU A 25 1.22 17.26 2.68
CA GLU A 25 1.40 18.49 1.90
C GLU A 25 2.31 18.27 0.68
N ASP A 26 3.45 17.58 0.85
CA ASP A 26 4.37 17.31 -0.25
C ASP A 26 3.73 16.36 -1.27
N ARG A 27 3.36 16.87 -2.44
CA ARG A 27 2.68 16.09 -3.49
C ARG A 27 3.56 15.02 -4.12
N ASP A 28 4.88 15.15 -4.06
CA ASP A 28 5.81 14.23 -4.73
C ASP A 28 6.22 13.07 -3.84
N SER A 29 6.11 13.22 -2.52
CA SER A 29 6.41 12.15 -1.58
C SER A 29 5.48 10.96 -1.70
N TRP A 30 6.07 9.78 -1.61
CA TRP A 30 5.38 8.50 -1.51
C TRP A 30 5.12 8.16 -0.05
N CYS A 31 3.95 7.59 0.25
CA CYS A 31 3.53 7.25 1.61
C CYS A 31 3.03 5.80 1.66
N GLY A 32 3.66 4.97 2.48
CA GLY A 32 3.12 3.65 2.83
C GLY A 32 2.06 3.78 3.94
N VAL A 33 0.96 3.05 3.86
CA VAL A 33 -0.08 2.99 4.90
C VAL A 33 -0.45 1.56 5.28
N ILE A 34 -0.71 1.36 6.57
CA ILE A 34 -1.23 0.10 7.13
C ILE A 34 -2.75 0.22 7.20
N VAL A 35 -3.46 -0.74 6.59
CA VAL A 35 -4.94 -0.72 6.47
C VAL A 35 -5.52 -1.95 7.17
N ASP A 36 -5.28 -2.08 8.46
CA ASP A 36 -5.86 -3.13 9.32
C ASP A 36 -7.05 -2.66 10.17
N GLY A 37 -7.36 -1.36 10.12
CA GLY A 37 -8.42 -0.75 10.92
C GLY A 37 -8.05 -0.45 12.37
N VAL A 38 -6.80 -0.72 12.77
CA VAL A 38 -6.30 -0.50 14.15
C VAL A 38 -5.17 0.51 14.18
N HIS A 39 -4.16 0.37 13.33
CA HIS A 39 -3.02 1.30 13.29
C HIS A 39 -3.45 2.71 12.93
N VAL A 40 -4.38 2.81 11.96
CA VAL A 40 -4.89 4.09 11.49
C VAL A 40 -6.40 4.01 11.34
N HIS A 41 -7.09 4.96 11.97
CA HIS A 41 -8.54 5.09 11.82
C HIS A 41 -8.92 5.29 10.35
N PRO A 42 -9.98 4.63 9.82
CA PRO A 42 -10.37 4.76 8.41
C PRO A 42 -10.63 6.20 7.96
N GLY A 43 -11.10 7.07 8.86
CA GLY A 43 -11.25 8.50 8.59
C GLY A 43 -9.93 9.19 8.26
N SER A 44 -8.85 8.90 8.99
CA SER A 44 -7.53 9.46 8.72
C SER A 44 -6.95 8.93 7.41
N LEU A 45 -7.16 7.64 7.10
CA LEU A 45 -6.78 7.06 5.81
C LEU A 45 -7.51 7.75 4.63
N LYS A 46 -8.80 8.07 4.79
CA LYS A 46 -9.56 8.85 3.78
C LYS A 46 -9.03 10.26 3.60
N VAL A 47 -8.58 10.92 4.67
CA VAL A 47 -7.89 12.22 4.58
C VAL A 47 -6.59 12.09 3.78
N ALA A 48 -5.77 11.07 4.06
CA ALA A 48 -4.55 10.82 3.29
C ALA A 48 -4.84 10.56 1.81
N LEU A 49 -5.85 9.74 1.50
CA LEU A 49 -6.30 9.48 0.12
C LEU A 49 -6.75 10.74 -0.60
N ALA A 50 -7.41 11.67 0.10
CA ALA A 50 -7.87 12.93 -0.48
C ALA A 50 -6.73 13.94 -0.68
N ALA A 51 -5.76 13.98 0.23
CA ALA A 51 -4.64 14.91 0.18
C ALA A 51 -3.59 14.51 -0.87
N LYS A 52 -3.26 13.21 -0.94
CA LYS A 52 -2.20 12.70 -1.80
C LYS A 52 -2.66 12.53 -3.24
N PRO A 53 -1.81 12.85 -4.24
CA PRO A 53 -2.10 12.49 -5.62
C PRO A 53 -2.25 10.97 -5.76
N ARG A 54 -3.13 10.56 -6.68
CA ARG A 54 -3.28 9.14 -7.05
C ARG A 54 -1.93 8.55 -7.44
N GLY A 55 -1.62 7.38 -6.91
CA GLY A 55 -0.31 6.73 -7.10
C GLY A 55 0.76 7.08 -6.07
N LYS A 56 0.51 8.00 -5.13
CA LYS A 56 1.48 8.37 -4.09
C LYS A 56 1.22 7.73 -2.72
N LEU A 57 0.09 7.04 -2.57
CA LEU A 57 -0.26 6.28 -1.37
C LEU A 57 -0.29 4.78 -1.73
N PHE A 58 0.44 3.95 -0.99
CA PHE A 58 0.54 2.51 -1.25
C PHE A 58 0.45 1.68 0.03
N LEU A 59 0.10 0.40 -0.10
CA LEU A 59 -0.10 -0.47 1.04
C LEU A 59 1.23 -1.03 1.55
N VAL A 60 1.39 -0.99 2.86
CA VAL A 60 2.40 -1.76 3.59
C VAL A 60 1.68 -2.54 4.69
N THR A 61 2.16 -3.74 4.98
CA THR A 61 1.59 -4.53 6.08
C THR A 61 2.22 -4.20 7.42
N ASP A 62 3.52 -3.91 7.42
CA ASP A 62 4.33 -3.92 8.64
C ASP A 62 4.14 -5.24 9.43
N ALA A 63 4.01 -6.32 8.66
CA ALA A 63 3.69 -7.64 9.17
C ALA A 63 4.84 -8.22 10.00
N MET A 64 4.49 -8.76 11.17
CA MET A 64 5.41 -9.51 12.03
C MET A 64 5.29 -11.03 11.76
N PRO A 65 6.25 -11.86 12.20
CA PRO A 65 6.38 -13.28 11.81
C PRO A 65 5.14 -14.17 12.01
N MET A 66 4.18 -13.76 12.84
CA MET A 66 2.92 -14.47 13.05
C MET A 66 1.95 -14.43 11.87
N VAL A 67 2.17 -13.60 10.83
CA VAL A 67 1.31 -13.64 9.64
C VAL A 67 1.47 -14.98 8.92
N GLY A 68 0.42 -15.80 8.96
CA GLY A 68 0.41 -17.15 8.39
C GLY A 68 1.01 -18.24 9.29
N ALA A 69 1.27 -17.94 10.57
CA ALA A 69 1.72 -18.92 11.56
C ALA A 69 0.56 -19.45 12.41
N ASP A 70 0.67 -20.71 12.88
CA ASP A 70 -0.29 -21.30 13.82
C ASP A 70 -0.13 -20.73 15.25
N ASP A 71 1.08 -20.31 15.60
CA ASP A 71 1.38 -19.67 16.88
C ASP A 71 1.24 -18.14 16.77
N PRO A 72 0.35 -17.51 17.56
CA PRO A 72 0.22 -16.06 17.59
C PRO A 72 1.37 -15.37 18.34
N SER A 73 2.42 -16.07 18.76
CA SER A 73 3.55 -15.50 19.51
C SER A 73 4.91 -15.77 18.86
N PHE A 74 5.86 -14.86 19.06
CA PHE A 74 7.26 -15.03 18.67
C PHE A 74 8.19 -14.25 19.61
N ALA A 75 9.47 -14.60 19.62
CA ALA A 75 10.48 -13.87 20.38
C ALA A 75 11.10 -12.75 19.53
N LEU A 76 11.12 -11.53 20.06
CA LEU A 76 11.80 -10.39 19.45
C LEU A 76 12.57 -9.62 20.53
N TYR A 77 13.87 -9.39 20.31
CA TYR A 77 14.74 -8.71 21.27
C TYR A 77 14.72 -9.28 22.71
N GLY A 78 14.43 -10.58 22.85
CA GLY A 78 14.32 -11.25 24.15
C GLY A 78 12.96 -11.11 24.84
N GLU A 79 12.00 -10.42 24.21
CA GLU A 79 10.62 -10.33 24.67
C GLU A 79 9.72 -11.29 23.90
N THR A 80 8.69 -11.82 24.56
CA THR A 80 7.61 -12.54 23.88
C THR A 80 6.59 -11.53 23.38
N ILE A 81 6.42 -11.49 22.07
CA ILE A 81 5.45 -10.65 21.40
C ILE A 81 4.29 -11.54 20.97
N THR A 82 3.06 -11.13 21.29
CA THR A 82 1.84 -11.89 20.98
C THR A 82 0.87 -11.02 20.18
N ALA A 83 0.28 -11.59 19.14
CA ALA A 83 -0.83 -11.02 18.41
C ALA A 83 -2.15 -11.36 19.11
N VAL A 84 -2.93 -10.35 19.45
CA VAL A 84 -4.29 -10.50 19.98
C VAL A 84 -5.22 -9.78 19.02
N ASP A 85 -6.23 -10.49 18.50
CA ASP A 85 -7.21 -9.96 17.54
C ASP A 85 -6.59 -9.31 16.28
N GLY A 86 -5.50 -9.89 15.77
CA GLY A 86 -4.79 -9.41 14.57
C GLY A 86 -3.85 -8.21 14.82
N VAL A 87 -3.68 -7.81 16.08
CA VAL A 87 -2.87 -6.66 16.48
C VAL A 87 -1.68 -7.14 17.31
N VAL A 88 -0.48 -6.71 16.94
CA VAL A 88 0.74 -7.03 17.69
C VAL A 88 0.99 -5.92 18.70
N ARG A 89 1.10 -6.28 19.98
CA ARG A 89 1.45 -5.35 21.05
C ARG A 89 2.72 -5.80 21.77
N ASN A 90 3.55 -4.85 22.18
CA ASN A 90 4.69 -5.13 23.05
C ASN A 90 4.26 -5.26 24.53
N ALA A 91 5.20 -5.60 25.41
CA ALA A 91 4.96 -5.75 26.84
C ALA A 91 4.43 -4.46 27.53
N ALA A 92 4.69 -3.28 26.93
CA ALA A 92 4.17 -1.99 27.39
C ALA A 92 2.78 -1.65 26.83
N GLY A 93 2.18 -2.52 26.01
CA GLY A 93 0.86 -2.34 25.40
C GLY A 93 0.83 -1.47 24.14
N ALA A 94 1.98 -0.98 23.67
CA ALA A 94 2.08 -0.20 22.44
C ALA A 94 2.01 -1.12 21.20
N LEU A 95 1.49 -0.58 20.08
CA LEU A 95 1.48 -1.29 18.79
C LEU A 95 2.92 -1.57 18.34
N ALA A 96 3.20 -2.82 17.97
CA ALA A 96 4.55 -3.31 17.65
C ALA A 96 4.53 -4.11 16.34
N GLY A 97 3.91 -3.53 15.31
CA GLY A 97 3.67 -4.13 14.01
C GLY A 97 2.25 -4.67 13.86
N SER A 98 1.99 -5.34 12.75
CA SER A 98 0.65 -5.85 12.41
C SER A 98 0.66 -7.36 12.14
N ALA A 99 -0.50 -8.01 12.30
CA ALA A 99 -0.74 -9.34 11.73
C ALA A 99 -1.47 -9.25 10.37
N LEU A 100 -1.42 -8.10 9.71
CA LEU A 100 -2.07 -7.85 8.42
C LEU A 100 -1.35 -8.56 7.27
N ASP A 101 -2.06 -9.40 6.54
CA ASP A 101 -1.62 -9.87 5.22
C ASP A 101 -2.07 -8.91 4.10
N MET A 102 -1.39 -8.95 2.95
CA MET A 102 -1.66 -8.02 1.84
C MET A 102 -3.06 -8.22 1.21
N ALA A 103 -3.61 -9.44 1.20
CA ALA A 103 -4.95 -9.68 0.65
C ALA A 103 -6.02 -9.08 1.55
N THR A 104 -5.84 -9.17 2.87
CA THR A 104 -6.68 -8.50 3.87
C THR A 104 -6.53 -6.99 3.78
N ALA A 105 -5.33 -6.44 3.56
CA ALA A 105 -5.12 -5.01 3.33
C ALA A 105 -5.92 -4.49 2.12
N VAL A 106 -5.88 -5.21 0.99
CA VAL A 106 -6.66 -4.90 -0.22
C VAL A 106 -8.16 -4.97 0.06
N ARG A 107 -8.62 -6.01 0.77
CA ARG A 107 -10.02 -6.18 1.17
C ARG A 107 -10.50 -5.01 2.04
N ASN A 108 -9.67 -4.58 2.99
CA ASN A 108 -9.98 -3.47 3.88
C ASN A 108 -10.04 -2.13 3.14
N CYS A 109 -9.21 -1.90 2.12
CA CYS A 109 -9.34 -0.73 1.25
C CYS A 109 -10.73 -0.65 0.59
N VAL A 110 -11.27 -1.78 0.15
CA VAL A 110 -12.62 -1.81 -0.46
C VAL A 110 -13.69 -1.56 0.60
N HIS A 111 -13.68 -2.29 1.72
CA HIS A 111 -14.77 -2.23 2.69
C HIS A 111 -14.72 -1.03 3.64
N LEU A 112 -13.54 -0.61 4.09
CA LEU A 112 -13.39 0.48 5.06
C LEU A 112 -13.26 1.84 4.38
N LEU A 113 -12.54 1.88 3.24
CA LEU A 113 -12.22 3.13 2.55
C LEU A 113 -13.15 3.41 1.37
N GLY A 114 -13.89 2.40 0.88
CA GLY A 114 -14.79 2.53 -0.26
C GLY A 114 -14.07 2.63 -1.60
N LEU A 115 -12.82 2.16 -1.68
CA LEU A 115 -12.05 2.20 -2.92
C LEU A 115 -12.52 1.11 -3.89
N PRO A 116 -12.49 1.37 -5.22
CA PRO A 116 -12.63 0.31 -6.20
C PRO A 116 -11.52 -0.74 -6.02
N LEU A 117 -11.85 -2.03 -6.21
CA LEU A 117 -10.89 -3.13 -6.09
C LEU A 117 -9.64 -2.91 -6.96
N GLU A 118 -9.83 -2.37 -8.17
CA GLU A 118 -8.73 -2.07 -9.09
C GLU A 118 -7.74 -1.05 -8.50
N GLU A 119 -8.23 -0.06 -7.74
CA GLU A 119 -7.36 0.91 -7.08
C GLU A 119 -6.64 0.29 -5.89
N ALA A 120 -7.35 -0.47 -5.06
CA ALA A 120 -6.74 -1.20 -3.95
C ALA A 120 -5.63 -2.15 -4.45
N ALA A 121 -5.86 -2.84 -5.57
CA ALA A 121 -4.86 -3.70 -6.20
C ALA A 121 -3.64 -2.91 -6.70
N ARG A 122 -3.82 -1.72 -7.28
CA ARG A 122 -2.70 -0.83 -7.66
C ARG A 122 -1.90 -0.37 -6.44
N MET A 123 -2.57 0.00 -5.36
CA MET A 123 -1.92 0.38 -4.10
C MET A 123 -1.10 -0.76 -3.49
N ALA A 124 -1.49 -2.02 -3.72
CA ALA A 124 -0.78 -3.20 -3.24
C ALA A 124 0.37 -3.68 -4.16
N SER A 125 0.44 -3.22 -5.41
CA SER A 125 1.34 -3.80 -6.42
C SER A 125 2.00 -2.76 -7.32
N THR A 126 1.23 -2.07 -8.16
CA THR A 126 1.73 -1.10 -9.14
C THR A 126 2.49 0.04 -8.48
N TYR A 127 1.91 0.67 -7.45
CA TYR A 127 2.51 1.82 -6.79
C TYR A 127 3.78 1.49 -6.00
N PRO A 128 3.83 0.42 -5.17
CA PRO A 128 5.07 0.05 -4.51
C PRO A 128 6.16 -0.37 -5.52
N ALA A 129 5.80 -1.02 -6.63
CA ALA A 129 6.78 -1.33 -7.66
C ALA A 129 7.33 -0.08 -8.36
N GLN A 130 6.48 0.91 -8.66
CA GLN A 130 6.94 2.20 -9.19
C GLN A 130 7.84 2.94 -8.20
N PHE A 131 7.49 2.94 -6.91
CA PHE A 131 8.32 3.51 -5.85
C PHE A 131 9.72 2.87 -5.79
N LEU A 132 9.80 1.56 -5.99
CA LEU A 132 11.06 0.80 -6.00
C LEU A 132 11.81 0.84 -7.35
N GLY A 133 11.27 1.51 -8.37
CA GLY A 133 11.85 1.51 -9.72
C GLY A 133 11.68 0.18 -10.47
N LEU A 134 10.77 -0.69 -10.03
CA LEU A 134 10.48 -2.02 -10.58
C LEU A 134 9.23 -2.07 -11.46
N GLY A 135 8.64 -0.93 -11.81
CA GLY A 135 7.34 -0.84 -12.50
C GLY A 135 7.24 -1.63 -13.83
N GLU A 136 8.37 -1.86 -14.50
CA GLU A 136 8.46 -2.63 -15.75
C GLU A 136 8.49 -4.16 -15.53
N THR A 137 8.71 -4.62 -14.29
CA THR A 137 8.95 -6.04 -13.97
C THR A 137 8.02 -6.60 -12.89
N ALA A 138 7.45 -5.73 -12.04
CA ALA A 138 6.54 -6.10 -10.97
C ALA A 138 5.32 -5.16 -10.99
N GLY A 139 4.14 -5.71 -11.27
CA GLY A 139 2.88 -4.98 -11.36
C GLY A 139 1.91 -5.72 -12.29
N PRO A 140 0.59 -5.48 -12.22
CA PRO A 140 -0.35 -5.97 -13.22
C PRO A 140 -0.08 -5.29 -14.57
N ASP A 141 0.97 -5.73 -15.25
CA ASP A 141 1.31 -5.34 -16.60
C ASP A 141 0.31 -6.01 -17.55
N ARG A 142 -0.66 -5.22 -18.02
CA ARG A 142 -1.62 -5.66 -19.04
C ARG A 142 -0.97 -5.98 -20.38
N THR A 143 0.31 -5.66 -20.59
CA THR A 143 1.04 -5.96 -21.84
C THR A 143 1.65 -7.36 -21.88
N ARG A 144 1.63 -8.11 -20.76
CA ARG A 144 2.14 -9.50 -20.66
C ARG A 144 1.07 -10.55 -20.34
N LEU A 145 -0.18 -10.35 -20.76
CA LEU A 145 -1.11 -11.48 -20.88
C LEU A 145 -0.68 -12.33 -22.10
N PRO A 146 -0.25 -13.60 -21.93
CA PRO A 146 0.04 -14.45 -23.07
C PRO A 146 -1.26 -14.75 -23.80
N GLY A 147 -1.39 -14.25 -25.03
CA GLY A 147 -2.45 -14.65 -25.95
C GLY A 147 -3.38 -13.54 -26.43
N ARG A 148 -2.84 -12.59 -27.20
CA ARG A 148 -3.60 -11.98 -28.30
C ARG A 148 -2.64 -11.63 -29.43
N PRO A 149 -2.64 -12.38 -30.55
CA PRO A 149 -1.87 -11.99 -31.72
C PRO A 149 -2.36 -10.63 -32.20
N GLY A 150 -1.45 -9.65 -32.25
CA GLY A 150 -1.72 -8.35 -32.84
C GLY A 150 -2.13 -8.52 -34.30
N ALA A 151 -3.24 -7.88 -34.68
CA ALA A 151 -3.60 -7.70 -36.07
C ALA A 151 -2.54 -6.80 -36.71
N ALA A 152 -1.54 -7.43 -37.33
CA ALA A 152 -0.60 -6.75 -38.22
C ALA A 152 -1.41 -6.25 -39.43
N GLY A 153 -1.62 -4.93 -39.47
CA GLY A 153 -2.16 -4.25 -40.64
C GLY A 153 -1.25 -4.50 -41.85
N ARG A 154 -1.75 -5.24 -42.83
CA ARG A 154 -1.17 -5.27 -44.17
C ARG A 154 -1.63 -4.00 -44.90
N GLY A 155 -0.83 -2.94 -44.77
CA GLY A 155 -0.83 -1.87 -45.76
C GLY A 155 -0.17 -2.40 -47.04
N ALA A 156 -0.98 -2.78 -48.02
CA ALA A 156 -0.49 -3.11 -49.35
C ALA A 156 -0.15 -1.82 -50.09
N ALA A 157 1.09 -1.78 -50.55
CA ALA A 157 1.71 -0.72 -51.32
C ALA A 157 0.95 -0.39 -52.61
N GLY A 158 1.08 0.88 -53.01
CA GLY A 158 0.37 1.47 -54.13
C GLY A 158 0.68 0.86 -55.50
N ALA A 159 -0.35 0.86 -56.33
CA ALA A 159 -0.24 0.73 -57.77
C ALA A 159 0.15 2.08 -58.38
N ARG A 160 1.19 2.07 -59.24
CA ARG A 160 1.45 3.10 -60.25
C ARG A 160 1.66 2.41 -61.59
N ASN A 161 1.19 3.09 -62.64
CA ASN A 161 1.25 2.81 -64.09
C ASN A 161 0.16 1.80 -64.53
N LEU A 162 -0.86 2.16 -65.32
CA LEU A 162 -1.01 3.11 -66.43
C LEU A 162 -2.39 3.81 -66.39
#